data_AF-A0A671QGL2-F1
#
_entry.id   AF-A0A671QGL2-F1
#
_cell.length_a   1.000
_cell.length_b   1.000
_cell.length_c   1.000
_cell.angle_alpha   90.00
_cell.angle_beta   90.00
_cell.angle_gamma   90.00
#
_symmetry.space_group_name_H-M   'P 1'
#
loop_
_entity.id
_entity.type
_entity.pdbx_description
1 polymer ?
#
loop_
_entity_poly.entity_id
_entity_poly.type
_entity_poly.pdbx_seq_one_letter_code
_entity_poly.pdbx_strand_id
1 'polypeptide(L)'
;MAGKSSACKVRNVDINPCIEESDGSQKCLDAYNYDKSMCTAYFMRYKNCRKYWRGVMLQRRRDGVKPDMPTAEEREQIRALGERLQRDRCLKH
;
A
#
# COMPACT_ATOMS: atom_id res chain seq x y z
N MET A 1 -21.26 -14.80 20.30
CA MET A 1 -20.10 -15.46 19.64
C MET A 1 -19.54 -14.49 18.59
N ALA A 2 -18.48 -13.76 18.92
CA ALA A 2 -17.90 -12.75 18.01
C ALA A 2 -17.18 -13.45 16.85
N GLY A 3 -17.79 -13.40 15.66
CA GLY A 3 -17.13 -13.78 14.42
C GLY A 3 -15.92 -12.89 14.20
N LYS A 4 -14.72 -13.48 14.29
CA LYS A 4 -13.45 -12.82 13.95
C LYS A 4 -13.43 -12.58 12.44
N SER A 5 -14.07 -11.51 12.00
CA SER A 5 -14.12 -11.15 10.57
C SER A 5 -12.76 -10.62 10.14
N SER A 6 -12.08 -11.38 9.29
CA SER A 6 -10.80 -11.08 8.64
C SER A 6 -10.74 -9.69 7.97
N ALA A 7 -11.88 -9.05 7.77
CA ALA A 7 -12.03 -7.67 7.28
C ALA A 7 -11.34 -6.62 8.17
N CYS A 8 -11.32 -6.79 9.50
CA CYS A 8 -10.63 -5.85 10.39
C CYS A 8 -9.11 -5.82 10.19
N LYS A 9 -8.50 -6.94 9.75
CA LYS A 9 -7.07 -7.00 9.45
C LYS A 9 -6.70 -6.23 8.18
N VAL A 10 -7.62 -6.13 7.22
CA VAL A 10 -7.38 -5.43 5.95
C VAL A 10 -7.40 -3.91 6.13
N ARG A 11 -8.23 -3.41 7.07
CA ARG A 11 -8.42 -1.98 7.36
C ARG A 11 -7.53 -1.42 8.47
N ASN A 12 -6.65 -2.23 9.06
CA ASN A 12 -5.75 -1.74 10.09
C ASN A 12 -4.65 -0.88 9.42
N VAL A 13 -4.76 0.44 9.60
CA VAL A 13 -3.84 1.46 9.05
C VAL A 13 -2.40 1.24 9.50
N ASP A 14 -2.21 0.66 10.68
CA ASP A 14 -0.88 0.42 11.22
C ASP A 14 -0.17 -0.74 10.52
N ILE A 15 -0.92 -1.78 10.11
CA ILE A 15 -0.39 -3.02 9.53
C ILE A 15 -0.43 -3.04 8.00
N ASN A 16 -1.43 -2.42 7.38
CA ASN A 16 -1.59 -2.42 5.92
C ASN A 16 -1.32 -1.03 5.33
N PRO A 17 -0.13 -0.77 4.78
CA PRO A 17 0.18 0.52 4.17
C PRO A 17 -0.48 0.72 2.79
N CYS A 18 -1.22 -0.28 2.29
CA CYS A 18 -1.84 -0.29 0.96
C CYS A 18 -3.39 -0.29 1.03
N ILE A 19 -3.95 0.45 2.00
CA ILE A 19 -5.41 0.49 2.21
C ILE A 19 -6.13 1.16 1.05
N GLU A 20 -5.58 2.24 0.50
CA GLU A 20 -6.20 2.97 -0.60
C GLU A 20 -6.29 2.12 -1.88
N GLU A 21 -5.24 1.36 -2.18
CA GLU A 21 -5.23 0.43 -3.31
C GLU A 21 -6.16 -0.76 -3.06
N SER A 22 -6.25 -1.23 -1.81
CA SER A 22 -7.21 -2.27 -1.42
C SER A 22 -8.64 -1.79 -1.62
N ASP A 23 -8.96 -0.60 -1.11
CA ASP A 23 -10.28 0.02 -1.21
C ASP A 23 -10.66 0.31 -2.67
N GLY A 24 -9.72 0.82 -3.47
CA GLY A 24 -9.90 1.00 -4.91
C GLY A 24 -10.20 -0.31 -5.64
N SER A 25 -9.52 -1.41 -5.26
CA SER A 25 -9.81 -2.73 -5.83
C SER A 25 -11.19 -3.26 -5.43
N GLN A 26 -11.64 -3.01 -4.20
CA GLN A 26 -12.98 -3.40 -3.74
C GLN A 26 -14.06 -2.59 -4.45
N LYS A 27 -13.91 -1.27 -4.54
CA LYS A 27 -14.83 -0.39 -5.28
C LYS A 27 -14.95 -0.79 -6.75
N CYS A 28 -13.84 -1.16 -7.38
CA CYS A 28 -13.86 -1.66 -8.74
C CYS A 28 -14.66 -2.97 -8.85
N LEU A 29 -14.44 -3.93 -7.94
CA LEU A 29 -15.21 -5.16 -7.93
C LEU A 29 -16.71 -4.89 -7.72
N ASP A 30 -17.07 -4.00 -6.81
CA ASP A 30 -18.48 -3.64 -6.57
C ASP A 30 -19.13 -3.00 -7.82
N ALA A 31 -18.39 -2.19 -8.57
CA ALA A 31 -18.89 -1.54 -9.79
C ALA A 31 -19.04 -2.50 -10.99
N TYR A 32 -18.19 -3.52 -11.10
CA TYR A 32 -18.14 -4.44 -12.23
C TYR A 32 -18.65 -5.86 -11.90
N ASN A 33 -19.56 -5.99 -10.93
CA ASN A 33 -20.15 -7.28 -10.52
C ASN A 33 -19.09 -8.35 -10.19
N TYR A 34 -18.00 -7.94 -9.54
CA TYR A 34 -16.87 -8.78 -9.14
C TYR A 34 -16.05 -9.34 -10.33
N ASP A 35 -16.17 -8.74 -11.51
CA ASP A 35 -15.30 -9.08 -12.64
C ASP A 35 -13.87 -8.59 -12.39
N LYS A 36 -13.01 -9.54 -12.01
CA LYS A 36 -11.61 -9.28 -11.70
C LYS A 36 -10.81 -8.81 -12.92
N SER A 37 -11.26 -9.13 -14.13
CA SER A 37 -10.53 -8.78 -15.36
C SER A 37 -10.49 -7.25 -15.55
N MET A 38 -11.60 -6.58 -15.28
CA MET A 38 -11.75 -5.12 -15.33
C MET A 38 -10.92 -4.40 -14.26
N CYS A 39 -10.64 -5.08 -13.15
CA CYS A 39 -9.94 -4.52 -12.00
C CYS A 39 -8.44 -4.85 -11.94
N THR A 40 -7.87 -5.46 -12.99
CA THR A 40 -6.47 -5.89 -13.03
C THR A 40 -5.49 -4.78 -12.64
N ALA A 41 -5.72 -3.55 -13.10
CA ALA A 41 -4.88 -2.40 -12.77
C ALA A 41 -4.84 -2.11 -11.26
N TYR A 42 -5.98 -2.19 -10.57
CA TYR A 42 -6.06 -1.98 -9.12
C TYR A 42 -5.32 -3.09 -8.36
N PHE A 43 -5.45 -4.34 -8.78
CA PHE A 43 -4.71 -5.44 -8.17
C PHE A 43 -3.20 -5.32 -8.39
N MET A 44 -2.77 -4.84 -9.55
CA MET A 44 -1.36 -4.57 -9.82
C MET A 44 -0.82 -3.47 -8.91
N ARG A 45 -1.57 -2.38 -8.72
CA ARG A 45 -1.21 -1.31 -7.77
C ARG A 45 -1.07 -1.85 -6.34
N TYR A 46 -2.04 -2.64 -5.88
CA TYR A 46 -1.97 -3.28 -4.55
C TYR A 46 -0.75 -4.20 -4.40
N LYS A 47 -0.47 -5.06 -5.40
CA LYS A 47 0.71 -5.94 -5.41
C LYS A 47 2.01 -5.16 -5.37
N ASN A 48 2.11 -4.08 -6.16
CA ASN A 48 3.29 -3.22 -6.22
C ASN A 48 3.51 -2.50 -4.89
N CYS A 49 2.45 -1.97 -4.27
CA CYS A 49 2.52 -1.34 -2.96
C CYS A 49 3.07 -2.33 -1.91
N ARG A 50 2.51 -3.55 -1.81
CA ARG A 50 3.04 -4.54 -0.86
C ARG A 50 4.49 -4.92 -1.12
N LYS A 51 4.88 -5.06 -2.40
CA LYS A 51 6.25 -5.39 -2.78
C LYS A 51 7.23 -4.29 -2.35
N TYR A 52 6.85 -3.03 -2.54
CA TYR A 52 7.64 -1.88 -2.12
C TYR A 52 7.85 -1.87 -0.61
N TRP A 53 6.77 -1.93 0.17
CA TRP A 53 6.85 -1.90 1.65
C TRP A 53 7.59 -3.11 2.21
N ARG A 54 7.47 -4.29 1.57
CA ARG A 54 8.29 -5.45 1.92
C ARG A 54 9.79 -5.19 1.74
N GLY A 55 10.17 -4.48 0.68
CA GLY A 55 11.55 -4.04 0.46
C GLY A 55 12.04 -3.09 1.56
N VAL A 56 11.23 -2.10 1.92
CA VAL A 56 11.53 -1.15 3.01
C VAL A 56 11.69 -1.88 4.35
N MET A 57 10.78 -2.80 4.69
CA MET A 57 10.89 -3.59 5.92
C MET A 57 12.16 -4.45 5.94
N LEU A 58 12.50 -5.07 4.81
CA LEU A 58 13.71 -5.89 4.72
C LEU A 58 14.97 -5.04 4.90
N GLN A 59 14.99 -3.83 4.35
CA GLN A 59 16.09 -2.90 4.50
C GLN A 59 16.21 -2.42 5.96
N ARG A 60 15.12 -1.96 6.58
CA ARG A 60 15.11 -1.55 8.00
C ARG A 60 15.55 -2.66 8.94
N ARG A 61 15.15 -3.91 8.66
CA ARG A 61 15.60 -5.08 9.41
C ARG A 61 17.11 -5.30 9.28
N ARG A 62 17.68 -5.15 8.08
CA ARG A 62 19.14 -5.26 7.86
C ARG A 62 19.89 -4.16 8.58
N ASP A 63 19.32 -2.97 8.64
CA ASP A 63 19.89 -1.80 9.30
C ASP A 63 19.66 -1.81 10.82
N GLY A 64 18.97 -2.83 11.36
CA GLY A 64 18.69 -2.95 12.79
C GLY A 64 17.65 -1.96 13.34
N VAL A 65 16.91 -1.28 12.46
CA VAL A 65 15.93 -0.26 12.82
C VAL A 65 14.60 -0.92 13.20
N LYS A 66 14.13 -0.68 14.44
CA LYS A 66 12.83 -1.13 14.92
C LYS A 66 11.91 0.07 15.20
N PRO A 67 10.60 -0.03 14.87
CA PRO A 67 9.92 -1.17 14.25
C PRO A 67 10.30 -1.40 12.76
N ASP A 68 10.26 -2.67 12.32
CA ASP A 68 10.52 -3.07 10.92
C ASP A 68 9.58 -2.35 9.96
N MET A 69 8.31 -2.18 10.36
CA MET A 69 7.31 -1.42 9.62
C MET A 69 7.42 0.07 9.99
N PRO A 70 7.57 0.99 9.00
CA PRO A 70 7.58 2.42 9.26
C PRO A 70 6.26 2.92 9.86
N THR A 71 6.35 3.92 10.72
CA THR A 71 5.19 4.59 11.35
C THR A 71 4.36 5.34 10.30
N ALA A 72 3.13 5.72 10.65
CA ALA A 72 2.25 6.45 9.73
C ALA A 72 2.92 7.72 9.15
N GLU A 73 3.65 8.45 9.99
CA GLU A 73 4.38 9.67 9.61
C GLU A 73 5.56 9.37 8.67
N GLU A 74 6.40 8.38 9.00
CA GLU A 74 7.50 7.95 8.12
C GLU A 74 6.97 7.49 6.75
N ARG A 75 5.80 6.84 6.73
CA ARG A 75 5.17 6.39 5.48
C ARG A 75 4.72 7.56 4.61
N GLU A 76 4.17 8.61 5.22
CA GLU A 76 3.79 9.82 4.52
C GLU A 76 5.02 10.55 3.95
N GLN A 77 6.09 10.65 4.73
CA GLN A 77 7.35 11.22 4.26
C GLN A 77 7.93 10.44 3.07
N ILE A 78 7.96 9.11 3.15
CA ILE A 78 8.44 8.26 2.05
C ILE A 78 7.60 8.46 0.77
N ARG A 79 6.27 8.56 0.89
CA ARG A 79 5.39 8.87 -0.24
C ARG A 79 5.67 10.25 -0.82
N ALA A 80 5.74 11.28 0.03
CA ALA A 80 6.02 12.65 -0.38
C ALA A 80 7.38 12.79 -1.06
N LEU A 81 8.41 12.08 -0.57
CA LEU A 81 9.72 12.01 -1.21
C LEU A 81 9.64 11.36 -2.59
N GLY A 82 8.89 10.27 -2.73
CA GLY A 82 8.65 9.62 -4.02
C GLY A 82 7.97 10.55 -5.04
N GLU A 83 6.95 11.28 -4.60
CA GLU A 83 6.25 12.28 -5.42
C GLU A 83 7.16 13.44 -5.80
N ARG A 84 7.97 13.95 -4.86
CA ARG A 84 8.95 15.02 -5.14
C ARG A 84 9.96 14.56 -6.19
N LEU A 85 10.53 13.36 -6.04
CA LEU A 85 11.47 12.81 -7.03
C LEU A 85 10.83 12.60 -8.41
N GLN A 86 9.53 12.29 -8.46
CA GLN A 86 8.78 12.23 -9.73
C GLN A 86 8.56 13.62 -10.33
N ARG A 87 8.22 14.63 -9.52
CA ARG A 87 8.09 16.03 -9.97
C ARG A 87 9.41 16.57 -10.49
N ASP A 88 10.51 16.36 -9.77
CA ASP A 88 11.85 16.80 -10.18
C ASP A 88 12.32 16.11 -11.46
N ARG A 89 11.91 14.85 -11.67
CA ARG A 89 12.16 14.12 -12.92
C ARG A 89 11.33 14.65 -14.09
N CYS A 90 10.10 15.08 -13.82
CA CYS A 90 9.22 15.68 -14.82
C CYS A 90 9.71 17.08 -15.25
N LEU A 91 10.26 17.86 -14.31
CA LEU A 91 10.83 19.19 -14.57
C LEU A 91 12.16 19.18 -15.34
N LYS A 92 12.79 18.00 -15.47
CA LYS A 92 14.00 17.81 -16.27
C LYS A 92 13.72 17.45 -17.74
N HIS A 93 12.45 17.38 -18.13
CA HIS A 93 12.01 17.11 -19.50
C HIS A 93 11.33 18.32 -20.13
#